data_AF-A0A7V6QMS4-F1
#
_entry.id   AF-A0A7V6QMS4-F1
#
_cell.length_a   1.000
_cell.length_b   1.000
_cell.length_c   1.000
_cell.angle_alpha   90.00
_cell.angle_beta   90.00
_cell.angle_gamma   90.00
#
_symmetry.space_group_name_H-M   'P 1'
#
loop_
_entity.id
_entity.type
_entity.pdbx_description
1 polymer ?
#
loop_
_entity_poly.entity_id
_entity_poly.type
_entity_poly.pdbx_seq_one_letter_code
_entity_poly.pdbx_strand_id
1 'polypeptide(L)'
;MDIGTFEPTTIIVVLGGLMGLLLILGAPIKPIRMVGSGLIKIMIGALGLFIINSIGTLMDFHIPINFVTACIGGFLGIPGMAALIAIDQIIL
;
A
#
# COMPACT_ATOMS: atom_id res chain seq x y z
N MET A 1 34.30 -3.59 -38.23
CA MET A 1 33.99 -3.57 -36.79
C MET A 1 34.39 -4.94 -36.27
N ASP A 2 35.65 -5.06 -35.83
CA ASP A 2 36.23 -6.33 -35.38
C ASP A 2 35.54 -6.81 -34.11
N ILE A 3 34.73 -7.85 -34.26
CA ILE A 3 34.09 -8.59 -33.16
C ILE A 3 35.10 -9.41 -32.32
N GLY A 4 36.40 -9.35 -32.65
CA GLY A 4 37.48 -10.10 -31.99
C GLY A 4 38.17 -9.41 -30.81
N THR A 5 37.79 -8.17 -30.44
CA THR A 5 38.45 -7.39 -29.37
C THR A 5 37.63 -7.26 -28.09
N PHE A 6 36.46 -7.91 -27.99
CA PHE A 6 35.73 -7.95 -26.73
C PHE A 6 36.52 -8.79 -25.73
N GLU A 7 37.20 -8.10 -24.81
CA GLU A 7 37.88 -8.78 -23.72
C GLU A 7 36.87 -9.69 -23.00
N PRO A 8 37.25 -10.94 -22.66
CA PRO A 8 36.35 -11.90 -22.03
C PRO A 8 35.59 -11.33 -20.82
N THR A 9 36.25 -10.42 -20.09
CA THR A 9 35.68 -9.66 -18.97
C THR A 9 34.44 -8.85 -19.36
N THR A 10 34.45 -8.17 -20.50
CA THR A 10 33.33 -7.35 -20.99
C THR A 10 32.11 -8.21 -21.29
N ILE A 11 32.33 -9.40 -21.88
CA ILE A 11 31.25 -10.34 -22.19
C ILE A 11 30.61 -10.85 -20.89
N ILE A 12 31.41 -11.19 -19.89
CA ILE A 12 30.94 -11.67 -18.58
C ILE A 12 30.13 -10.59 -17.85
N VAL A 13 30.60 -9.34 -17.86
CA VAL A 13 29.90 -8.21 -17.22
C VAL A 13 28.55 -7.94 -17.89
N VAL A 14 28.51 -7.94 -19.22
CA VAL A 14 27.26 -7.73 -19.98
C VAL A 14 26.26 -8.85 -19.72
N LEU A 15 26.70 -10.11 -19.77
CA LEU A 15 25.84 -11.26 -19.48
C LEU A 15 25.34 -11.26 -18.03
N GLY A 16 26.22 -11.00 -17.07
CA GLY A 16 25.86 -10.90 -15.65
C GLY A 16 24.88 -9.76 -15.38
N GLY A 17 25.08 -8.60 -16.01
CA GLY A 17 24.17 -7.46 -15.96
C GLY A 17 22.80 -7.78 -16.56
N LEU A 18 22.77 -8.48 -17.70
CA LEU A 18 21.52 -8.90 -18.35
C LEU A 18 20.75 -9.91 -17.47
N MET A 19 21.46 -10.88 -16.88
CA MET A 19 20.86 -11.82 -15.92
C MET A 19 20.29 -11.09 -14.70
N GLY A 20 21.02 -10.14 -14.12
CA GLY A 20 20.53 -9.30 -13.02
C GLY A 20 19.28 -8.52 -13.38
N LEU A 21 19.25 -7.91 -14.58
CA LEU A 21 18.09 -7.18 -15.08
C LEU A 21 16.87 -8.09 -15.26
N LEU A 22 17.06 -9.27 -15.87
CA LEU A 22 16.03 -10.30 -16.04
C LEU A 22 15.48 -10.79 -14.70
N LEU A 23 16.33 -10.90 -13.67
CA LEU A 23 15.91 -11.29 -12.32
C LEU A 23 15.07 -10.20 -11.63
N ILE A 24 15.38 -8.92 -11.84
CA ILE A 24 14.59 -7.81 -11.29
C ILE A 24 13.22 -7.73 -11.99
N LEU A 25 13.20 -7.90 -13.32
CA LEU A 25 11.97 -7.88 -14.11
C LEU A 25 11.11 -9.14 -13.88
N GLY A 26 11.75 -10.30 -13.71
CA GLY A 26 11.12 -11.58 -13.42
C GLY A 26 10.88 -11.84 -11.93
N ALA A 27 11.33 -10.93 -11.05
CA ALA A 27 11.14 -11.06 -9.62
C ALA A 27 9.64 -11.21 -9.32
N PRO A 28 9.25 -12.09 -8.39
CA PRO A 28 7.86 -12.29 -8.07
C PRO A 28 7.26 -10.97 -7.59
N ILE A 29 6.35 -10.38 -8.37
CA ILE A 29 5.60 -9.14 -8.05
C ILE A 29 4.53 -9.39 -6.96
N LYS A 30 4.38 -10.64 -6.50
CA LYS A 30 3.38 -11.05 -5.50
C LYS A 30 3.48 -10.29 -4.15
N PRO A 31 4.63 -10.18 -3.48
CA PRO A 31 4.74 -9.47 -2.21
C PRO A 31 4.49 -7.97 -2.36
N ILE A 32 4.96 -7.34 -3.45
CA ILE A 32 4.68 -5.91 -3.69
C ILE A 32 3.20 -5.64 -3.96
N ARG A 33 2.52 -6.58 -4.64
CA ARG A 33 1.05 -6.52 -4.80
C ARG A 33 0.32 -6.65 -3.47
N MET A 34 0.86 -7.44 -2.54
CA MET A 34 0.26 -7.65 -1.21
C MET A 34 0.43 -6.42 -0.30
N VAL A 35 1.61 -5.79 -0.34
CA VAL A 35 1.84 -4.51 0.37
C VAL A 35 0.98 -3.41 -0.23
N GLY A 36 0.95 -3.30 -1.57
CA GLY A 36 0.13 -2.32 -2.27
C GLY A 36 -1.37 -2.47 -1.98
N SER A 37 -1.90 -3.70 -1.95
CA SER A 37 -3.31 -3.93 -1.61
C SER A 37 -3.63 -3.59 -0.14
N GLY A 38 -2.69 -3.82 0.78
CA GLY A 38 -2.80 -3.35 2.16
C GLY A 38 -2.87 -1.83 2.27
N LEU A 39 -1.97 -1.12 1.59
CA LEU A 39 -1.97 0.34 1.55
C LEU A 39 -3.27 0.90 0.97
N ILE A 40 -3.79 0.32 -0.12
CA ILE A 40 -5.07 0.73 -0.71
C ILE A 40 -6.21 0.60 0.32
N LYS A 41 -6.27 -0.51 1.08
CA LYS A 41 -7.27 -0.67 2.14
C LYS A 41 -7.17 0.42 3.20
N ILE A 42 -5.96 0.74 3.67
CA ILE A 42 -5.74 1.80 4.65
C ILE A 42 -6.21 3.15 4.08
N MET A 43 -5.91 3.46 2.82
CA MET A 43 -6.38 4.68 2.17
C MET A 43 -7.90 4.72 2.08
N ILE A 44 -8.56 3.61 1.71
CA ILE A 44 -10.03 3.51 1.70
C ILE A 44 -10.59 3.79 3.10
N GLY A 45 -9.97 3.24 4.15
CA GLY A 45 -10.35 3.51 5.52
C GLY A 45 -10.21 4.99 5.90
N ALA A 46 -9.05 5.59 5.61
CA ALA A 46 -8.82 7.02 5.87
C ALA A 46 -9.81 7.92 5.12
N LEU A 47 -10.11 7.62 3.86
CA LEU A 47 -11.10 8.35 3.06
C LEU A 47 -12.52 8.17 3.59
N GLY A 48 -12.90 6.95 3.98
CA GLY A 48 -14.21 6.71 4.57
C GLY A 48 -14.39 7.44 5.90
N LEU A 49 -13.38 7.42 6.76
CA LEU A 49 -13.35 8.21 8.00
C LEU A 49 -13.45 9.72 7.72
N PHE A 50 -12.73 10.22 6.71
CA PHE A 50 -12.82 11.61 6.30
C PHE A 50 -14.24 12.00 5.86
N ILE A 51 -14.92 11.15 5.09
CA ILE A 51 -16.30 11.38 4.67
C ILE A 51 -17.24 11.38 5.88
N ILE A 52 -17.12 10.38 6.76
CA ILE A 52 -17.91 10.29 8.00
C ILE A 52 -17.72 11.56 8.83
N ASN A 53 -16.48 12.00 9.06
CA ASN A 53 -16.17 13.19 9.84
C ASN A 53 -16.64 14.47 9.17
N SER A 54 -16.56 14.58 7.84
CA SER A 54 -17.03 15.75 7.11
C SER A 54 -18.53 15.98 7.30
N ILE A 55 -19.30 14.89 7.34
CA ILE A 55 -20.74 14.93 7.63
C ILE A 55 -20.96 15.10 9.15
N GLY A 56 -20.18 14.39 9.96
CA GLY A 56 -20.22 14.39 11.42
C GLY A 56 -19.90 15.73 12.07
N THR A 57 -19.13 16.59 11.39
CA THR A 57 -18.80 17.94 11.87
C THR A 57 -20.06 18.79 12.06
N LEU A 58 -21.15 18.52 11.32
CA LEU A 58 -22.45 19.17 11.52
C LEU A 58 -23.13 18.78 12.84
N MET A 59 -22.68 17.69 13.47
CA MET A 59 -23.19 17.12 14.71
C MET A 59 -22.14 17.14 15.82
N ASP A 60 -21.07 17.95 15.68
CA ASP A 60 -19.90 17.97 16.58
C ASP A 60 -19.20 16.60 16.78
N PHE A 61 -19.41 15.67 15.85
CA PHE A 61 -18.89 14.31 15.89
C PHE A 61 -17.68 14.14 14.98
N HIS A 62 -16.58 13.60 15.52
CA HIS A 62 -15.36 13.36 14.76
C HIS A 62 -14.54 12.19 15.32
N ILE A 63 -14.27 11.20 14.47
CA ILE A 63 -13.38 10.09 14.82
C ILE A 63 -11.94 10.47 14.44
N PRO A 64 -10.93 10.27 15.31
CA PRO A 64 -9.55 10.59 14.94
C PRO A 64 -9.10 9.81 13.70
N ILE A 65 -8.63 10.52 12.67
CA ILE A 65 -8.12 9.92 11.41
C ILE A 65 -6.63 9.62 11.60
N ASN A 66 -6.31 8.39 12.02
CA ASN A 66 -4.94 7.94 12.23
C ASN A 66 -4.73 6.56 11.60
N PHE A 67 -3.50 6.04 11.68
CA PHE A 67 -3.16 4.75 11.08
C PHE A 67 -4.02 3.60 11.62
N VAL A 68 -4.34 3.60 12.92
CA VAL A 68 -5.10 2.53 13.57
C VAL A 68 -6.56 2.56 13.13
N THR A 69 -7.22 3.72 13.20
CA THR A 69 -8.63 3.85 12.78
C THR A 69 -8.78 3.61 11.28
N ALA A 70 -7.86 4.10 10.45
CA ALA A 70 -7.83 3.82 9.01
C ALA A 70 -7.61 2.34 8.70
N CYS A 71 -6.78 1.63 9.47
CA CYS A 71 -6.65 0.18 9.34
C CYS A 71 -7.97 -0.53 9.69
N ILE A 72 -8.61 -0.18 10.80
CA ILE A 72 -9.87 -0.80 11.22
C ILE A 72 -10.95 -0.56 10.17
N GLY A 73 -11.20 0.70 9.79
CA GLY A 73 -12.20 1.06 8.79
C GLY A 73 -11.89 0.52 7.39
N GLY A 74 -10.61 0.42 7.03
CA GLY A 74 -10.16 -0.03 5.72
C GLY A 74 -10.15 -1.55 5.53
N PHE A 75 -9.72 -2.31 6.56
CA PHE A 75 -9.64 -3.77 6.49
C PHE A 75 -10.98 -4.45 6.78
N LEU A 76 -11.76 -3.94 7.75
CA LEU A 76 -13.12 -4.43 8.01
C LEU A 76 -14.16 -3.80 7.08
N GLY A 77 -13.90 -2.61 6.52
CA GLY A 77 -14.87 -1.91 5.67
C GLY A 77 -16.02 -1.30 6.48
N ILE A 78 -17.25 -1.42 5.97
CA ILE A 78 -18.48 -0.90 6.60
C ILE A 78 -18.65 -1.37 8.06
N PRO A 79 -18.53 -2.66 8.42
CA PRO A 79 -18.65 -3.07 9.82
C PRO A 79 -17.55 -2.46 10.72
N GLY A 80 -16.35 -2.20 10.17
CA GLY A 80 -15.28 -1.50 10.88
C GLY A 80 -15.64 -0.04 11.15
N MET A 81 -16.19 0.65 10.16
CA MET A 81 -16.68 2.03 10.32
C MET A 81 -17.79 2.11 11.36
N ALA A 82 -18.77 1.20 11.31
CA ALA A 82 -19.86 1.14 12.28
C ALA A 82 -19.33 0.90 13.70
N ALA A 83 -18.36 -0.02 13.86
CA ALA A 83 -17.73 -0.27 15.15
C ALA A 83 -16.98 0.95 15.69
N LEU A 84 -16.23 1.66 14.83
CA LEU A 84 -15.53 2.88 15.23
C LEU A 84 -16.50 3.97 15.69
N ILE A 85 -17.62 4.17 14.97
CA ILE A 85 -18.67 5.11 15.38
C ILE A 85 -19.27 4.69 16.72
N ALA A 86 -19.58 3.40 16.90
CA ALA A 86 -20.14 2.90 18.15
C ALA A 86 -19.18 3.07 19.33
N ILE A 87 -17.89 2.82 19.13
CA ILE A 87 -16.86 3.02 20.17
C ILE A 87 -16.80 4.49 20.56
N ASP A 88 -16.74 5.38 19.59
CA ASP A 88 -16.66 6.83 19.82
C ASP A 88 -17.90 7.39 20.52
N GLN A 89 -19.10 6.85 20.23
CA GLN A 89 -20.35 7.32 20.83
C GLN A 89 -20.72 6.70 22.18
N ILE A 90 -20.25 5.47 22.45
CA ILE A 90 -20.65 4.72 23.66
C ILE A 90 -19.59 4.83 24.76
N ILE A 91 -18.30 4.89 24.40
CA ILE A 91 -17.19 4.72 25.34
C ILE A 91 -16.45 6.03 25.62
N LEU A 92 -16.28 6.89 24.61
CA LEU A 92 -15.56 8.16 24.70
C LEU A 92 -16.53 9.33 24.93
#